data_AF-A0A968D4X2-F1
#
_entry.id   AF-A0A968D4X2-F1
#
_cell.length_a   1.000
_cell.length_b   1.000
_cell.length_c   1.000
_cell.angle_alpha   90.00
_cell.angle_beta   90.00
_cell.angle_gamma   90.00
#
_symmetry.space_group_name_H-M   'P 1'
#
loop_
_entity.id
_entity.type
_entity.pdbx_description
1 polymer ?
#
loop_
_entity_poly.entity_id
_entity_poly.type
_entity_poly.pdbx_seq_one_letter_code
_entity_poly.pdbx_strand_id
1 'polypeptide(L)' 'YIQKFMEVLNQRATTCKHTNVLFHVLGYFKKRLDARDRHELVELISRYRTGYVPLVVPLTLMKHHLPRHTIPW' A
#
# COMPACT_ATOMS: atom_id res chain seq x y z
N TYR A 1 9.82 -5.50 10.85
CA TYR A 1 8.87 -5.88 9.78
C TYR A 1 8.69 -4.77 8.74
N ILE A 2 8.36 -3.53 9.12
CA ILE A 2 8.28 -2.36 8.20
C ILE A 2 9.65 -2.02 7.56
N GLN A 3 10.76 -2.25 8.25
CA GLN A 3 12.10 -1.97 7.73
C GLN A 3 12.46 -2.83 6.49
N LYS A 4 12.23 -4.15 6.56
CA LYS A 4 12.35 -5.06 5.40
C LYS A 4 11.38 -4.69 4.28
N PHE A 5 10.19 -4.18 4.63
CA PHE A 5 9.22 -3.70 3.66
C PHE A 5 9.73 -2.47 2.89
N MET A 6 10.32 -1.49 3.59
CA MET A 6 10.92 -0.30 2.98
C MET A 6 12.19 -0.63 2.19
N GLU A 7 12.99 -1.62 2.61
CA GLU A 7 14.14 -2.13 1.83
C GLU A 7 13.70 -2.76 0.50
N VAL A 8 12.59 -3.52 0.49
CA VAL A 8 12.03 -4.11 -0.74
C VAL A 8 11.49 -3.04 -1.68
N LEU A 9 10.89 -1.97 -1.15
CA LEU A 9 10.44 -0.81 -1.95
C LEU A 9 11.60 0.03 -2.52
N ASN A 10 12.80 -0.05 -1.94
CA ASN A 10 13.97 0.72 -2.34
C ASN A 10 14.80 0.03 -3.46
N GLN A 11 14.47 -1.20 -3.83
CA GLN A 11 15.01 -1.81 -5.06
C GLN A 11 14.36 -1.15 -6.28
N ARG A 12 15.07 -1.05 -7.43
CA ARG A 12 14.48 -0.64 -8.72
C ARG A 12 13.36 -1.63 -9.11
N ALA A 13 12.19 -1.41 -8.56
CA ALA A 13 11.03 -2.26 -8.72
C ALA A 13 10.20 -1.76 -9.89
N THR A 14 9.88 -2.69 -10.78
CA THR A 14 8.91 -2.44 -11.83
C THR A 14 7.54 -2.19 -11.20
N THR A 15 6.67 -1.49 -11.91
CA THR A 15 5.29 -1.22 -11.48
C THR A 15 4.56 -2.51 -11.04
N CYS A 16 4.87 -3.64 -11.70
CA CYS A 16 4.38 -4.97 -11.33
C CYS A 16 4.80 -5.41 -9.92
N LYS A 17 6.09 -5.28 -9.56
CA LYS A 17 6.60 -5.63 -8.22
C LYS A 17 5.97 -4.75 -7.14
N HIS A 18 5.87 -3.44 -7.38
CA HIS A 18 5.19 -2.52 -6.46
C HIS A 18 3.72 -2.89 -6.26
N THR A 19 3.00 -3.20 -7.34
CA THR A 19 1.59 -3.62 -7.27
C THR A 19 1.42 -4.89 -6.42
N ASN A 20 2.27 -5.91 -6.62
CA ASN A 20 2.23 -7.13 -5.80
C ASN A 20 2.43 -6.85 -4.31
N VAL A 21 3.43 -6.01 -3.98
CA VAL A 21 3.70 -5.61 -2.60
C VAL A 21 2.52 -4.86 -1.99
N LEU A 22 1.92 -3.92 -2.72
CA LEU A 22 0.75 -3.17 -2.26
C LEU A 22 -0.47 -4.09 -2.02
N PHE A 23 -0.70 -5.09 -2.87
CA PHE A 23 -1.75 -6.08 -2.64
C PHE A 23 -1.48 -6.97 -1.42
N HIS A 24 -0.22 -7.35 -1.17
CA HIS A 24 0.15 -8.08 0.06
C HIS A 24 -0.12 -7.27 1.31
N VAL A 25 0.22 -5.97 1.32
CA VAL A 25 -0.09 -5.05 2.42
C VAL A 25 -1.60 -4.97 2.63
N LEU A 26 -2.36 -4.75 1.56
CA LEU A 26 -3.82 -4.70 1.64
C LEU A 26 -4.41 -5.98 2.25
N GLY A 27 -3.87 -7.14 1.88
CA GLY A 27 -4.27 -8.44 2.44
C GLY A 27 -4.01 -8.57 3.94
N TYR A 28 -2.90 -8.01 4.44
CA TYR A 28 -2.57 -7.99 5.87
C TYR A 28 -3.60 -7.15 6.66
N PHE A 29 -4.06 -6.03 6.11
CA PHE A 29 -4.99 -5.13 6.77
C PHE A 29 -6.47 -5.46 6.51
N LYS A 30 -6.79 -6.60 5.88
CA LYS A 30 -8.17 -6.98 5.52
C LYS A 30 -9.18 -6.99 6.68
N LYS A 31 -8.70 -7.17 7.92
CA LYS A 31 -9.54 -7.19 9.14
C LYS A 31 -9.68 -5.82 9.80
N ARG A 32 -8.92 -4.81 9.36
CA ARG A 32 -8.87 -3.45 9.95
C ARG A 32 -9.37 -2.38 8.98
N LEU A 33 -9.62 -2.73 7.72
CA LEU A 33 -10.18 -1.86 6.69
C LEU A 33 -11.67 -2.14 6.53
N ASP A 34 -12.48 -1.09 6.45
CA ASP A 34 -13.86 -1.24 6.00
C ASP A 34 -13.90 -1.64 4.50
N ALA A 35 -15.01 -2.24 4.07
CA ALA A 35 -15.20 -2.70 2.71
C ALA A 35 -15.01 -1.57 1.68
N ARG A 36 -15.43 -0.34 2.03
CA ARG A 36 -15.28 0.85 1.20
C ARG A 36 -13.80 1.22 1.00
N ASP A 37 -13.06 1.38 2.09
CA ASP A 37 -11.63 1.73 2.07
C ASP A 37 -10.80 0.69 1.32
N ARG A 38 -11.16 -0.59 1.49
CA ARG A 38 -10.53 -1.67 0.75
C ARG A 38 -10.74 -1.52 -0.76
N HIS A 39 -11.95 -1.17 -1.20
CA HIS A 39 -12.26 -1.02 -2.63
C HIS A 39 -11.48 0.15 -3.23
N GLU A 40 -11.43 1.29 -2.52
CA GLU A 40 -10.69 2.47 -2.94
C GLU A 40 -9.18 2.18 -3.09
N LEU A 41 -8.60 1.44 -2.14
CA LEU A 41 -7.20 1.01 -2.22
C LEU A 41 -6.92 0.09 -3.42
N VAL A 42 -7.83 -0.85 -3.73
CA VAL A 42 -7.69 -1.74 -4.90
C VAL A 42 -7.71 -0.94 -6.20
N GLU A 43 -8.61 0.04 -6.30
CA GLU A 43 -8.70 0.91 -7.48
C GLU A 43 -7.42 1.74 -7.63
N LEU A 44 -6.93 2.32 -6.54
CA LEU A 44 -5.69 3.12 -6.56
C LEU A 44 -4.47 2.30 -6.98
N ILE A 45 -4.34 1.07 -6.46
CA ILE A 45 -3.26 0.15 -6.84
C ILE A 45 -3.35 -0.18 -8.33
N SER A 46 -4.56 -0.36 -8.87
CA SER A 46 -4.77 -0.61 -10.30
C SER A 46 -4.41 0.60 -11.16
N ARG A 47 -4.79 1.81 -10.73
CA ARG A 47 -4.42 3.07 -11.40
C ARG A 47 -2.92 3.33 -11.35
N TYR A 48 -2.27 2.95 -10.26
CA TYR A 48 -0.81 2.98 -10.18
C TYR A 48 -0.17 1.98 -11.15
N ARG A 49 -0.71 0.74 -11.21
CA ARG A 49 -0.23 -0.30 -12.12
C ARG A 49 -0.25 0.11 -13.60
N THR A 50 -1.26 0.88 -14.01
CA THR A 50 -1.39 1.41 -15.37
C THR A 50 -0.64 2.72 -15.61
N GLY A 51 0.02 3.28 -14.58
CA GLY A 51 0.76 4.54 -14.65
C GLY A 51 -0.12 5.79 -14.60
N TYR A 52 -1.41 5.66 -14.30
CA TYR A 52 -2.33 6.79 -14.21
C TYR A 52 -2.06 7.68 -12.98
N VAL A 53 -1.56 7.09 -11.88
CA VAL A 53 -1.15 7.83 -10.69
C VAL A 53 0.29 7.47 -10.29
N PRO A 54 1.05 8.40 -9.70
CA PRO A 54 2.37 8.10 -9.18
C PRO A 54 2.29 7.24 -7.91
N LEU A 55 3.38 6.52 -7.57
CA LEU A 55 3.46 5.64 -6.40
C LEU A 55 3.16 6.35 -5.07
N VAL A 56 3.41 7.66 -4.99
CA VAL A 56 3.13 8.44 -3.77
C VAL A 56 1.65 8.39 -3.40
N VAL A 57 0.72 8.33 -4.37
CA VAL A 57 -0.72 8.35 -4.09
C VAL A 57 -1.20 7.11 -3.32
N PRO A 58 -0.95 5.86 -3.77
CA PRO A 58 -1.34 4.67 -3.00
C PRO A 58 -0.63 4.59 -1.65
N LEU A 59 0.60 5.10 -1.53
CA LEU A 59 1.30 5.16 -0.25
C LEU A 59 0.65 6.15 0.73
N THR A 60 0.26 7.33 0.26
CA THR A 60 -0.43 8.33 1.09
C THR A 60 -1.80 7.81 1.55
N LEU A 61 -2.56 7.17 0.66
CA LEU A 61 -3.85 6.59 1.02
C LEU A 61 -3.69 5.45 2.03
N MET A 62 -2.73 4.55 1.82
CA MET A 62 -2.40 3.53 2.82
C MET A 62 -2.03 4.15 4.17
N LYS A 63 -1.20 5.21 4.21
CA LYS A 63 -0.86 5.90 5.46
C LYS A 63 -2.08 6.52 6.16
N HIS A 64 -3.09 6.93 5.41
CA HIS A 64 -4.34 7.47 5.94
C HIS A 64 -5.22 6.37 6.57
N HIS A 65 -5.39 5.24 5.88
CA HIS A 65 -6.22 4.13 6.35
C HIS A 65 -5.52 3.20 7.36
N LEU A 66 -4.19 3.25 7.42
CA LEU A 66 -3.42 2.67 8.51
C LEU A 66 -3.55 3.63 9.69
N PRO A 67 -4.42 3.36 10.69
CA PRO A 67 -4.46 4.20 11.87
C PRO A 67 -3.03 4.30 12.39
N ARG A 68 -2.63 5.50 12.82
CA ARG A 68 -1.40 5.70 13.58
C ARG A 68 -1.48 4.76 14.78
N HIS A 69 -0.95 3.55 14.65
CA HIS A 69 -0.42 2.84 15.79
C HIS A 69 0.69 3.76 16.25
N THR A 70 0.40 4.60 17.23
CA THR A 70 1.34 4.91 18.29
C THR A 70 1.91 3.57 18.73
N ILE A 71 3.01 3.19 18.09
CA ILE A 71 3.91 2.17 18.60
C ILE A 71 4.41 2.80 19.91
N PRO A 72 4.02 2.29 21.09
CA PRO A 72 4.73 2.66 22.30
C PRO A 72 6.14 2.10 22.12
N TRP A 73 7.14 2.97 22.12
CA TRP A 73 8.54 2.56 22.19
C TRP A 73 8.82 1.94 23.55
#